data_AF-A0A845FPB3-F1
#
_entry.id   AF-A0A845FPB3-F1
#
_cell.length_a   1.000
_cell.length_b   1.000
_cell.length_c   1.000
_cell.angle_alpha   90.00
_cell.angle_beta   90.00
_cell.angle_gamma   90.00
#
_symmetry.space_group_name_H-M   'P 1'
#
loop_
_entity.id
_entity.type
_entity.pdbx_description
1 polymer ?
#
loop_
_entity_poly.entity_id
_entity_poly.type
_entity_poly.pdbx_seq_one_letter_code
_entity_poly.pdbx_strand_id
1 'polypeptide(L)'
;MNWADWTIVAILIVSSLIGLKRGFVKEALSLVCWVAAFAVAMTFHEALGSLLEKSVPTPSIREMISFGVLFAATLVVGAMVNYLLGELIRLTGLSGTDRLFGMVFGLARGAVVVLAILILLPTVVPIDRDAWWHQSMIIPHFLAMEDWAREAGSLISAKFLALF
;
A
#
# COMPACT_ATOMS: atom_id res chain seq x y z
N MET A 1 -5.39 -7.15 -28.34
CA MET A 1 -4.70 -7.48 -27.08
C MET A 1 -3.21 -7.53 -27.34
N ASN A 2 -2.43 -6.68 -26.70
CA ASN A 2 -0.98 -6.59 -26.87
C ASN A 2 -0.23 -6.92 -25.57
N TRP A 3 1.08 -6.72 -25.55
CA TRP A 3 1.93 -7.07 -24.41
C TRP A 3 1.59 -6.29 -23.12
N ALA A 4 1.07 -5.06 -23.24
CA ALA A 4 0.65 -4.27 -22.08
C ALA A 4 -0.60 -4.88 -21.43
N ASP A 5 -1.57 -5.34 -22.23
CA ASP A 5 -2.74 -6.06 -21.70
C ASP A 5 -2.33 -7.32 -20.92
N TRP A 6 -1.39 -8.10 -21.46
CA TRP A 6 -0.87 -9.29 -20.78
C TRP A 6 -0.12 -8.96 -19.50
N THR A 7 0.59 -7.84 -19.46
CA THR A 7 1.29 -7.37 -18.26
C THR A 7 0.29 -6.96 -17.19
N ILE A 8 -0.77 -6.23 -17.54
CA ILE A 8 -1.84 -5.87 -16.61
C ILE A 8 -2.50 -7.13 -16.04
N VAL A 9 -2.91 -8.07 -16.90
CA VAL A 9 -3.50 -9.34 -16.47
C VAL A 9 -2.56 -10.11 -15.55
N ALA A 10 -1.25 -10.16 -15.86
CA ALA A 10 -0.27 -10.81 -15.01
C ALA A 10 -0.18 -10.15 -13.63
N ILE A 11 -0.17 -8.82 -13.54
CA ILE A 11 -0.16 -8.08 -12.27
C ILE A 11 -1.42 -8.43 -11.45
N LEU A 12 -2.59 -8.42 -12.07
CA LEU A 12 -3.86 -8.75 -11.41
C LEU A 12 -3.85 -10.19 -10.88
N ILE A 13 -3.47 -11.16 -11.72
CA ILE A 13 -3.40 -12.57 -11.33
C ILE A 13 -2.40 -12.77 -10.17
N VAL A 14 -1.19 -12.24 -10.29
CA VAL A 14 -0.17 -12.37 -9.24
C VAL A 14 -0.67 -11.73 -7.95
N SER A 15 -1.28 -10.55 -8.02
CA SER A 15 -1.82 -9.86 -6.86
C SER A 15 -2.94 -10.65 -6.19
N SER A 16 -3.87 -11.22 -6.96
CA SER A 16 -4.93 -12.12 -6.48
C SER A 16 -4.40 -13.42 -5.88
N LEU A 17 -3.37 -14.03 -6.47
CA LEU A 17 -2.76 -15.25 -5.94
C LEU A 17 -2.02 -14.99 -4.62
N ILE A 18 -1.35 -13.83 -4.50
CA ILE A 18 -0.75 -13.40 -3.24
C ILE A 18 -1.83 -13.25 -2.17
N GLY A 19 -2.94 -12.59 -2.49
CA GLY A 19 -4.06 -12.42 -1.58
C GLY A 19 -4.73 -13.74 -1.19
N LEU A 20 -4.89 -14.66 -2.15
CA LEU A 20 -5.38 -16.02 -1.88
C LEU A 20 -4.45 -16.78 -0.93
N LYS A 21 -3.14 -16.63 -1.06
CA LYS A 21 -2.15 -17.30 -0.21
C LYS A 21 -2.08 -16.68 1.19
N ARG A 22 -2.16 -15.35 1.29
CA ARG A 22 -2.01 -14.62 2.57
C ARG A 22 -3.30 -14.57 3.37
N GLY A 23 -4.45 -14.45 2.71
CA GLY A 23 -5.74 -14.20 3.35
C GLY A 23 -6.04 -12.71 3.51
N PHE A 24 -7.32 -12.35 3.48
CA PHE A 24 -7.81 -10.97 3.57
C PHE A 24 -7.35 -10.29 4.86
N VAL A 25 -7.54 -10.96 6.01
CA VAL A 25 -7.25 -10.33 7.31
C VAL A 25 -5.78 -9.95 7.41
N LYS A 26 -4.88 -10.82 6.93
CA LYS A 26 -3.44 -10.52 6.95
C LYS A 26 -3.06 -9.36 6.06
N GLU A 27 -3.72 -9.22 4.90
CA GLU A 27 -3.48 -8.10 3.99
C GLU A 27 -4.06 -6.79 4.54
N ALA A 28 -5.30 -6.81 5.02
CA ALA A 28 -5.97 -5.63 5.59
C ALA A 28 -5.23 -5.11 6.83
N LEU A 29 -4.89 -6.00 7.77
CA LEU A 29 -4.12 -5.62 8.96
C LEU A 29 -2.73 -5.12 8.62
N SER A 30 -2.08 -5.70 7.60
CA SER A 30 -0.78 -5.21 7.14
C SER A 30 -0.90 -3.74 6.71
N LEU A 31 -1.89 -3.38 5.90
CA LEU A 31 -2.09 -1.99 5.49
C LEU A 31 -2.37 -1.07 6.67
N VAL A 32 -3.23 -1.49 7.60
CA VAL A 32 -3.52 -0.74 8.82
C VAL A 32 -2.25 -0.53 9.65
N CYS A 33 -1.40 -1.56 9.79
CA CYS A 33 -0.15 -1.45 10.53
C CYS A 33 0.83 -0.48 9.87
N TRP A 34 0.90 -0.44 8.54
CA TRP A 34 1.74 0.53 7.81
C TRP A 34 1.26 1.97 8.05
N VAL A 35 -0.06 2.21 7.96
CA VAL A 35 -0.64 3.55 8.23
C VAL A 35 -0.42 3.94 9.70
N ALA A 36 -0.65 3.02 10.63
CA ALA A 36 -0.45 3.26 12.06
C ALA A 36 1.03 3.51 12.39
N ALA A 37 1.96 2.76 11.81
CA ALA A 37 3.39 2.97 12.00
C ALA A 37 3.82 4.34 11.50
N PHE A 38 3.32 4.77 10.34
CA PHE A 38 3.59 6.10 9.83
C PHE A 38 3.01 7.19 10.73
N ALA A 39 1.75 7.03 11.17
CA ALA A 39 1.11 7.99 12.07
C ALA A 39 1.86 8.12 13.41
N VAL A 40 2.22 6.99 14.04
CA VAL A 40 3.00 6.97 15.29
C VAL A 40 4.37 7.63 15.07
N ALA A 41 5.06 7.28 13.99
CA ALA A 41 6.36 7.86 13.70
C ALA A 41 6.26 9.37 13.47
N MET A 42 5.27 9.85 12.70
CA MET A 42 5.05 11.29 12.48
C MET A 42 4.65 12.05 13.76
N THR A 43 3.84 11.45 14.63
CA THR A 43 3.40 12.15 15.84
C THR A 43 4.45 12.18 16.95
N PHE A 44 5.30 11.15 17.05
CA PHE A 44 6.19 10.98 18.21
C PHE A 44 7.69 11.14 17.89
N HIS A 45 8.09 11.37 16.64
CA HIS A 45 9.53 11.47 16.29
C HIS A 45 10.24 12.58 17.07
N GLU A 46 9.63 13.76 17.26
CA GLU A 46 10.25 14.88 17.99
C GLU A 46 10.46 14.53 19.47
N ALA A 47 9.46 13.89 20.09
CA ALA A 47 9.52 13.47 21.48
C ALA A 47 10.67 12.47 21.71
N LEU A 48 10.79 11.46 20.84
CA LEU A 48 11.92 10.54 20.89
C LEU A 48 13.25 11.23 20.51
N GLY A 49 13.20 12.20 19.60
CA GLY A 49 14.33 13.04 19.20
C GLY A 49 14.94 13.77 20.38
N SER A 50 14.12 14.38 21.24
CA SER A 50 14.59 15.09 22.43
C SER A 50 15.39 14.19 23.40
N LEU A 51 14.99 12.91 23.53
CA LEU A 51 15.69 11.93 24.37
C LEU A 51 17.07 11.54 23.80
N LEU A 52 17.25 11.67 22.49
CA LEU A 52 18.48 11.34 21.77
C LEU A 52 19.44 12.54 21.63
N GLU A 53 19.08 13.72 22.15
CA GLU A 53 19.90 14.94 22.03
C GLU A 53 21.36 14.77 22.46
N LYS A 54 21.58 14.00 23.54
CA LYS A 54 22.92 13.75 24.08
C LYS A 54 23.75 12.79 23.24
N SER A 55 23.09 11.89 22.50
CA SER A 55 23.74 10.84 21.73
C SER A 55 23.92 11.22 20.26
N VAL A 56 23.00 12.00 19.69
CA VAL A 56 22.99 12.43 18.29
C VAL A 56 22.90 13.96 18.22
N PRO A 57 24.04 14.66 18.03
CA PRO A 57 24.08 16.13 18.04
C PRO A 57 23.40 16.75 16.81
N THR A 58 23.39 16.04 15.68
CA THR A 58 22.85 16.56 14.41
C THR A 58 21.33 16.42 14.38
N PRO A 59 20.55 17.53 14.35
CA PRO A 59 19.10 17.48 14.47
C PRO A 59 18.42 16.65 13.37
N SER A 60 18.79 16.85 12.10
CA SER A 60 18.17 16.13 10.98
C SER A 60 18.37 14.61 11.05
N ILE A 61 19.57 14.17 11.47
CA ILE A 61 19.87 12.74 11.63
C ILE A 61 19.09 12.17 12.81
N ARG A 62 18.97 12.93 13.89
CA ARG A 62 18.24 12.53 15.09
C ARG A 62 16.76 12.31 14.82
N GLU A 63 16.10 13.26 14.15
CA GLU A 63 14.69 13.12 13.75
C GLU A 63 14.49 11.93 12.81
N MET A 64 15.40 11.73 11.86
CA MET A 64 15.34 10.59 10.94
C MET A 64 15.49 9.24 11.67
N ILE A 65 16.38 9.16 12.65
CA ILE A 65 16.54 7.97 13.50
C ILE A 65 15.29 7.75 14.35
N SER A 66 14.78 8.79 15.02
CA SER A 66 13.58 8.70 15.85
C SER A 66 12.37 8.20 15.06
N PHE A 67 12.13 8.80 13.88
CA PHE A 67 11.09 8.36 12.97
C PHE A 67 11.28 6.89 12.59
N GLY A 68 12.49 6.52 12.15
CA GLY A 68 12.79 5.15 11.73
C GLY A 68 12.60 4.13 12.84
N VAL A 69 13.03 4.44 14.05
CA VAL A 69 12.89 3.57 15.23
C VAL A 69 11.42 3.38 15.60
N LEU A 70 10.65 4.47 15.70
CA LEU A 70 9.22 4.39 16.00
C LEU A 70 8.48 3.61 14.94
N PHE A 71 8.74 3.92 13.67
CA PHE A 71 8.13 3.25 12.53
C PHE A 71 8.39 1.73 12.56
N ALA A 72 9.66 1.33 12.70
CA ALA A 72 10.05 -0.07 12.77
C ALA A 72 9.47 -0.77 14.01
N ALA A 73 9.50 -0.13 15.18
CA ALA A 73 8.94 -0.69 16.40
C ALA A 73 7.44 -0.94 16.27
N THR A 74 6.69 0.02 15.72
CA THR A 74 5.24 -0.14 15.49
C THR A 74 4.96 -1.25 14.47
N LEU A 75 5.74 -1.37 13.39
CA LEU A 75 5.60 -2.48 12.44
C LEU A 75 5.87 -3.85 13.08
N VAL A 76 6.87 -3.95 13.97
CA VAL A 76 7.15 -5.20 14.69
C VAL A 76 5.97 -5.59 15.57
N VAL A 77 5.45 -4.66 16.37
CA VAL A 77 4.25 -4.90 17.19
C VAL A 77 3.06 -5.28 16.32
N GLY A 78 2.82 -4.55 15.24
CA GLY A 78 1.75 -4.84 14.28
C GLY A 78 1.88 -6.22 13.63
N ALA A 79 3.10 -6.64 13.30
CA ALA A 79 3.37 -7.98 12.76
C ALA A 79 3.07 -9.08 13.77
N MET A 80 3.38 -8.87 15.05
CA MET A 80 3.02 -9.81 16.13
C MET A 80 1.51 -9.94 16.26
N VAL A 81 0.77 -8.82 16.26
CA VAL A 81 -0.70 -8.82 16.29
C VAL A 81 -1.28 -9.53 15.07
N ASN A 82 -0.74 -9.26 13.88
CA ASN A 82 -1.17 -9.89 12.64
C ASN A 82 -0.92 -11.41 12.63
N TYR A 83 0.18 -11.86 13.22
CA TYR A 83 0.48 -13.28 13.39
C TYR A 83 -0.56 -13.95 14.30
N LEU A 84 -0.84 -13.37 15.47
CA LEU A 84 -1.81 -13.91 16.42
C LEU A 84 -3.22 -13.98 15.83
N LEU A 85 -3.68 -12.92 15.17
CA LEU A 85 -4.99 -12.91 14.51
C LEU A 85 -5.06 -13.95 13.38
N GLY A 86 -3.98 -14.11 12.62
CA GLY A 86 -3.87 -15.15 11.61
C GLY A 86 -4.00 -16.56 12.18
N GLU A 87 -3.51 -16.81 13.38
CA GLU A 87 -3.65 -18.10 14.05
C GLU A 87 -5.07 -18.30 14.60
N LEU A 88 -5.69 -17.26 15.15
CA LEU A 88 -7.09 -17.33 15.58
C LEU A 88 -8.03 -17.70 14.42
N ILE A 89 -7.83 -17.14 13.22
CA ILE A 89 -8.64 -17.49 12.03
C ILE A 89 -8.43 -18.94 11.59
N ARG A 90 -7.21 -19.48 11.79
CA ARG A 90 -6.95 -20.89 11.50
C ARG A 90 -7.73 -21.78 12.46
N LEU A 91 -7.78 -21.41 13.74
CA LEU A 91 -8.51 -22.15 14.76
C LEU A 91 -10.03 -22.12 14.57
N THR A 92 -10.59 -21.03 14.03
CA THR A 92 -12.04 -20.96 13.73
C THR A 92 -12.47 -21.79 12.52
N GLY A 93 -11.52 -22.33 11.75
CA GLY A 93 -11.81 -23.09 10.52
C GLY A 93 -12.24 -22.21 9.34
N LEU A 94 -12.29 -20.88 9.50
CA LEU A 94 -12.72 -19.92 8.46
C LEU A 94 -11.61 -19.57 7.45
N SER A 95 -10.49 -20.30 7.45
CA SER A 95 -9.35 -19.98 6.59
C SER A 95 -9.68 -20.03 5.09
N GLY A 96 -10.65 -20.84 4.66
CA GLY A 96 -11.10 -20.88 3.26
C GLY A 96 -11.74 -19.56 2.84
N THR A 97 -12.70 -19.07 3.63
CA THR A 97 -13.40 -17.81 3.38
C THR A 97 -12.43 -16.62 3.44
N ASP A 98 -11.54 -16.57 4.43
CA ASP A 98 -10.49 -15.53 4.52
C ASP A 98 -9.59 -15.47 3.28
N ARG A 99 -9.22 -16.63 2.72
CA ARG A 99 -8.44 -16.71 1.49
C ARG A 99 -9.21 -16.26 0.25
N LEU A 100 -10.51 -16.58 0.15
CA LEU A 100 -11.36 -16.11 -0.96
C LEU A 100 -11.49 -14.59 -0.94
N PHE A 101 -11.77 -13.99 0.23
CA PHE A 101 -11.75 -12.53 0.37
C PHE A 101 -10.37 -11.96 0.09
N GLY A 102 -9.30 -12.68 0.46
CA GLY A 102 -7.93 -12.32 0.14
C GLY A 102 -7.70 -12.23 -1.38
N MET A 103 -8.25 -13.16 -2.17
CA MET A 103 -8.17 -13.10 -3.63
C MET A 103 -8.82 -11.83 -4.19
N VAL A 104 -10.02 -11.49 -3.72
CA VAL A 104 -10.78 -10.30 -4.15
C VAL A 104 -10.04 -9.03 -3.75
N PHE A 105 -9.53 -8.99 -2.52
CA PHE A 105 -8.73 -7.88 -2.02
C PHE A 105 -7.43 -7.73 -2.81
N GLY A 106 -6.75 -8.84 -3.10
CA GLY A 106 -5.58 -8.89 -3.96
C GLY A 106 -5.89 -8.37 -5.38
N LEU A 107 -7.05 -8.71 -5.95
CA LEU A 107 -7.47 -8.18 -7.24
C LEU A 107 -7.65 -6.67 -7.19
N ALA A 108 -8.38 -6.16 -6.18
CA ALA A 108 -8.60 -4.73 -5.98
C ALA A 108 -7.27 -3.97 -5.78
N ARG A 109 -6.36 -4.50 -4.96
CA ARG A 109 -5.00 -3.96 -4.78
C ARG A 109 -4.22 -3.94 -6.09
N GLY A 110 -4.29 -5.02 -6.86
CA GLY A 110 -3.64 -5.10 -8.17
C GLY A 110 -4.19 -4.05 -9.14
N ALA A 111 -5.51 -3.83 -9.14
CA ALA A 111 -6.16 -2.81 -9.93
C ALA A 111 -5.72 -1.39 -9.53
N VAL A 112 -5.63 -1.11 -8.22
CA VAL A 112 -5.10 0.17 -7.71
C VAL A 112 -3.65 0.39 -8.15
N VAL A 113 -2.81 -0.64 -8.09
CA VAL A 113 -1.41 -0.56 -8.55
C VAL A 113 -1.33 -0.27 -10.04
N VAL A 114 -2.12 -0.98 -10.87
CA VAL A 114 -2.18 -0.73 -12.32
C VAL A 114 -2.66 0.68 -12.60
N LEU A 115 -3.71 1.14 -11.93
CA LEU A 115 -4.24 2.49 -12.09
C LEU A 115 -3.20 3.55 -11.72
N ALA A 116 -2.50 3.38 -10.60
CA ALA A 116 -1.42 4.26 -10.20
C ALA A 116 -0.30 4.31 -11.24
N ILE A 117 0.09 3.16 -11.82
CA ILE A 117 1.10 3.12 -12.89
C ILE A 117 0.61 3.87 -14.13
N LEU A 118 -0.61 3.59 -14.59
CA LEU A 118 -1.17 4.21 -15.80
C LEU A 118 -1.36 5.73 -15.66
N ILE A 119 -1.62 6.23 -14.45
CA ILE A 119 -1.78 7.66 -14.17
C ILE A 119 -0.42 8.36 -13.98
N LEU A 120 0.50 7.75 -13.23
CA LEU A 120 1.74 8.40 -12.83
C LEU A 120 2.86 8.24 -13.86
N LEU A 121 2.97 7.07 -14.51
CA LEU A 121 4.09 6.79 -15.40
C LEU A 121 4.14 7.72 -16.64
N PRO A 122 3.00 8.07 -17.30
CA PRO A 122 2.99 9.06 -18.38
C PRO A 122 3.51 10.44 -18.02
N THR A 123 3.42 10.83 -16.72
CA THR A 123 3.93 12.12 -16.26
C THR A 123 5.46 12.19 -16.22
N VAL A 124 6.12 11.03 -16.23
CA VAL A 124 7.59 10.89 -16.18
C VAL A 124 8.14 10.47 -17.54
N VAL A 125 7.43 9.59 -18.25
CA VAL A 125 7.85 9.03 -19.53
C VAL A 125 6.68 9.10 -20.51
N PRO A 126 6.83 9.66 -21.74
CA PRO A 126 5.72 9.89 -22.68
C PRO A 126 5.26 8.60 -23.39
N ILE A 127 4.91 7.57 -22.61
CA ILE A 127 4.43 6.26 -23.07
C ILE A 127 3.02 6.32 -23.69
N ASP A 128 2.29 7.40 -23.41
CA ASP A 128 0.93 7.65 -23.87
C ASP A 128 0.84 7.89 -25.39
N ARG A 129 1.99 8.13 -26.04
CA ARG A 129 2.09 8.34 -27.50
C ARG A 129 2.43 7.07 -28.28
N ASP A 130 2.75 5.99 -27.59
CA ASP A 130 3.19 4.76 -28.24
C ASP A 130 2.01 3.95 -28.79
N ALA A 131 2.26 3.24 -29.89
CA ALA A 131 1.24 2.42 -30.55
C ALA A 131 0.65 1.34 -29.62
N TRP A 132 1.46 0.76 -28.72
CA TRP A 132 1.00 -0.27 -27.78
C TRP A 132 0.07 0.30 -26.70
N TRP A 133 0.16 1.58 -26.37
CA TRP A 133 -0.74 2.22 -25.41
C TRP A 133 -2.15 2.33 -26.01
N HIS A 134 -2.25 2.88 -27.23
CA HIS A 134 -3.54 3.08 -27.90
C HIS A 134 -4.20 1.79 -28.40
N GLN A 135 -3.42 0.76 -28.72
CA GLN A 135 -3.95 -0.54 -29.17
C GLN A 135 -4.39 -1.45 -28.01
N SER A 136 -4.13 -1.08 -26.76
CA SER A 136 -4.55 -1.86 -25.59
C SER A 136 -6.06 -1.83 -25.44
N MET A 137 -6.65 -2.99 -25.11
CA MET A 137 -8.07 -3.07 -24.79
C MET A 137 -8.35 -2.73 -23.32
N ILE A 138 -7.39 -2.98 -22.42
CA ILE A 138 -7.58 -2.85 -20.97
C ILE A 138 -7.29 -1.43 -20.47
N ILE A 139 -6.25 -0.77 -20.98
CA ILE A 139 -5.86 0.59 -20.57
C ILE A 139 -7.03 1.59 -20.56
N PRO A 140 -7.86 1.73 -21.62
CA PRO A 140 -8.95 2.71 -21.62
C PRO A 140 -10.00 2.46 -20.52
N HIS A 141 -10.22 1.21 -20.12
CA HIS A 141 -11.17 0.87 -19.04
C HIS A 141 -10.65 1.32 -17.67
N PHE A 142 -9.33 1.23 -17.44
CA PHE A 142 -8.71 1.75 -16.22
C PHE A 142 -8.69 3.28 -16.20
N LEU A 143 -8.37 3.91 -17.34
CA LEU A 143 -8.35 5.37 -17.44
C LEU A 143 -9.74 6.00 -17.29
N ALA A 144 -10.83 5.27 -17.59
CA ALA A 144 -12.18 5.73 -17.26
C ALA A 144 -12.41 5.93 -15.75
N MET A 145 -11.57 5.35 -14.89
CA MET A 145 -11.59 5.53 -13.42
C MET A 145 -10.58 6.57 -12.94
N GLU A 146 -9.87 7.24 -13.84
CA GLU A 146 -8.81 8.19 -13.49
C GLU A 146 -9.33 9.37 -12.66
N ASP A 147 -10.43 10.00 -13.09
CA ASP A 147 -11.00 11.16 -12.40
C ASP A 147 -11.38 10.82 -10.95
N TRP A 148 -12.07 9.70 -10.77
CA TRP A 148 -12.41 9.19 -9.44
C TRP A 148 -11.16 8.90 -8.59
N ALA A 149 -10.13 8.30 -9.18
CA ALA A 149 -8.90 7.99 -8.46
C ALA A 149 -8.11 9.25 -8.07
N ARG A 150 -8.07 10.26 -8.93
CA ARG A 150 -7.46 11.57 -8.64
C ARG A 150 -8.23 12.29 -7.54
N GLU A 151 -9.57 12.29 -7.60
CA GLU A 151 -10.41 12.86 -6.54
C GLU A 151 -10.17 12.15 -5.20
N ALA A 152 -10.25 10.82 -5.17
CA ALA A 152 -9.98 10.03 -3.98
C ALA A 152 -8.57 10.30 -3.41
N GLY A 153 -7.55 10.34 -4.28
CA GLY A 153 -6.18 10.68 -3.90
C GLY A 153 -6.07 12.08 -3.30
N SER A 154 -6.73 13.08 -3.90
CA SER A 154 -6.73 14.46 -3.41
C SER A 154 -7.40 14.56 -2.03
N LEU A 155 -8.52 13.88 -1.81
CA LEU A 155 -9.23 13.87 -0.54
C LEU A 155 -8.40 13.23 0.57
N ILE A 156 -7.73 12.11 0.27
CA ILE A 156 -6.82 11.45 1.20
C ILE A 156 -5.66 12.37 1.55
N SER A 157 -5.02 12.98 0.54
CA SER A 157 -3.90 13.90 0.76
C SER A 157 -4.28 15.12 1.59
N ALA A 158 -5.44 15.72 1.31
CA ALA A 158 -5.93 16.89 2.04
C ALA A 158 -6.23 16.55 3.51
N LYS A 159 -6.90 15.42 3.77
CA LYS A 159 -7.16 14.97 5.13
C LYS A 159 -5.88 14.62 5.88
N PHE A 160 -4.93 13.99 5.19
CA PHE A 160 -3.65 13.64 5.76
C PHE A 160 -2.86 14.89 6.16
N LEU A 161 -2.78 15.89 5.28
CA LEU A 161 -2.14 17.18 5.58
C LEU A 161 -2.88 18.00 6.64
N ALA A 162 -4.16 17.71 6.92
CA ALA A 162 -4.90 18.36 8.01
C ALA A 162 -4.68 17.68 9.37
N LEU A 163 -4.15 16.45 9.38
CA LEU A 163 -3.88 15.67 10.60
C LEU A 163 -2.48 15.93 11.18
N PHE A 164 -1.57 16.54 10.40
CA PHE A 164 -0.19 16.84 10.75
C PHE A 164 0.11 18.31 10.47
#